data_AF-A0A1Q7IWM2-F1
#
_entry.id   AF-A0A1Q7IWM2-F1
#
_cell.length_a   1.000
_cell.length_b   1.000
_cell.length_c   1.000
_cell.angle_alpha   90.00
_cell.angle_beta   90.00
_cell.angle_gamma   90.00
#
_symmetry.space_group_name_H-M   'P 1'
#
loop_
_entity.id
_entity.type
_entity.pdbx_description
1 polymer ?
#
loop_
_entity_poly.entity_id
_entity_poly.type
_entity_poly.pdbx_seq_one_letter_code
_entity_poly.pdbx_strand_id
1 'polypeptide(L)'
;MLNQTRLALLAGSILASVGPLVEAQQPQTPAPPAPVAQPAPAIVPFVPASTPEQEQLRFVPARRYGGQVHLLPATMETTQWGWFNNAQPPVLHVNSGDTIVFETMMHSHNQVVPGTTIEQIKKLRTDFPGRGPHTLTGPVYIEGAEPGDVLKVRINKIVPRAYGTNFNVPGMFGQFPGKFPEGQVKYFYLDLAFLPWDPRSSQSSPRSTRSSACSSGPCAGRC
;
A
#
# COMPACT_ATOMS: atom_id res chain seq x y z
N MET A 1 49.64 -14.11 -61.35
CA MET A 1 48.83 -13.84 -62.56
C MET A 1 47.62 -13.03 -62.15
N LEU A 2 47.54 -11.79 -62.66
CA LEU A 2 46.48 -10.79 -62.44
C LEU A 2 45.31 -11.06 -63.40
N ASN A 3 44.06 -10.85 -62.99
CA ASN A 3 42.97 -10.36 -63.86
C ASN A 3 41.72 -10.02 -63.02
N GLN A 4 41.41 -8.75 -62.76
CA GLN A 4 40.58 -7.81 -63.55
C GLN A 4 39.06 -8.02 -63.46
N THR A 5 38.43 -7.10 -62.72
CA THR A 5 37.34 -6.19 -63.13
C THR A 5 36.18 -6.75 -63.98
N ARG A 6 34.94 -6.63 -63.47
CA ARG A 6 33.88 -5.81 -64.12
C ARG A 6 32.62 -5.66 -63.25
N LEU A 7 32.23 -4.40 -63.13
CA LEU A 7 30.99 -3.85 -62.62
C LEU A 7 29.87 -4.05 -63.67
N ALA A 8 28.67 -4.44 -63.27
CA ALA A 8 27.46 -4.30 -64.08
C ALA A 8 26.29 -3.89 -63.19
N LEU A 9 25.89 -2.62 -63.32
CA LEU A 9 24.62 -2.09 -62.84
C LEU A 9 23.53 -2.56 -63.83
N LEU A 10 22.46 -3.18 -63.33
CA LEU A 10 21.19 -3.26 -64.05
C LEU A 10 20.06 -2.96 -63.08
N ALA A 11 19.32 -1.90 -63.40
CA ALA A 11 18.08 -1.49 -62.77
C ALA A 11 16.98 -2.52 -63.03
N GLY A 12 16.12 -2.75 -62.03
CA GLY A 12 14.94 -3.61 -62.15
C GLY A 12 13.96 -3.34 -61.04
N SER A 13 12.92 -2.57 -61.37
CA SER A 13 11.78 -2.21 -60.52
C SER A 13 11.08 -3.45 -59.96
N ILE A 14 10.84 -3.50 -58.65
CA ILE A 14 9.98 -4.51 -58.03
C ILE A 14 8.64 -3.85 -57.68
N LEU A 15 7.61 -4.31 -58.39
CA LEU A 15 6.20 -4.02 -58.13
C LEU A 15 5.80 -4.44 -56.71
N ALA A 16 5.18 -3.54 -55.97
CA ALA A 16 4.44 -3.86 -54.76
C ALA A 16 3.18 -4.66 -55.13
N SER A 17 3.08 -5.89 -54.63
CA SER A 17 1.83 -6.67 -54.62
C SER A 17 1.33 -6.74 -53.18
N VAL A 18 0.17 -6.15 -52.95
CA VAL A 18 -0.60 -6.23 -51.70
C VAL A 18 -1.50 -7.46 -51.84
N GLY A 19 -1.23 -8.50 -51.06
CA GLY A 19 -2.12 -9.66 -50.88
C GLY A 19 -2.69 -9.67 -49.46
N PRO A 20 -3.97 -10.04 -49.26
CA PRO A 20 -4.54 -10.13 -47.92
C PRO A 20 -4.01 -11.37 -47.19
N LEU A 21 -3.46 -11.19 -45.98
CA LEU A 21 -3.26 -12.30 -45.06
C LEU A 21 -4.63 -12.72 -44.49
N VAL A 22 -5.11 -13.89 -44.88
CA VAL A 22 -6.15 -14.62 -44.16
C VAL A 22 -5.43 -15.54 -43.18
N GLU A 23 -5.50 -15.21 -41.89
CA GLU A 23 -5.00 -16.06 -40.81
C GLU A 23 -5.98 -17.22 -40.59
N ALA A 24 -5.54 -18.46 -40.83
CA ALA A 24 -6.34 -19.65 -40.53
C ALA A 24 -6.37 -19.89 -39.02
N GLN A 25 -7.51 -19.68 -38.37
CA GLN A 25 -7.75 -20.02 -36.96
C GLN A 25 -7.74 -21.54 -36.76
N GLN A 26 -6.82 -22.03 -35.93
CA GLN A 26 -6.86 -23.41 -35.45
C GLN A 26 -8.04 -23.60 -34.47
N PRO A 27 -8.74 -24.76 -34.51
CA PRO A 27 -9.84 -25.05 -33.60
C PRO A 27 -9.34 -25.19 -32.15
N GLN A 28 -9.85 -24.35 -31.26
CA GLN A 28 -9.55 -24.38 -29.83
C GLN A 28 -10.36 -25.49 -29.14
N THR A 29 -9.70 -26.41 -28.45
CA THR A 29 -10.33 -27.38 -27.54
C THR A 29 -11.02 -26.62 -26.39
N PRO A 30 -12.27 -26.98 -26.01
CA PRO A 30 -12.97 -26.30 -24.91
C PRO A 30 -12.24 -26.52 -23.58
N ALA A 31 -12.09 -25.44 -22.81
CA ALA A 31 -11.49 -25.46 -21.50
C ALA A 31 -12.29 -26.34 -20.52
N PRO A 32 -11.63 -27.03 -19.57
CA PRO A 32 -12.34 -27.82 -18.56
C PRO A 32 -13.25 -26.93 -17.70
N PRO A 33 -14.39 -27.47 -17.20
CA PRO A 33 -15.32 -26.70 -16.39
C PRO A 33 -14.64 -26.23 -15.10
N ALA A 34 -14.90 -24.96 -14.75
CA ALA A 34 -14.37 -24.36 -13.54
C ALA A 34 -14.79 -25.17 -12.30
N PRO A 35 -13.90 -25.33 -11.30
CA PRO A 35 -14.26 -25.99 -10.06
C PRO A 35 -15.44 -25.29 -9.40
N VAL A 36 -16.41 -26.07 -8.94
CA VAL A 36 -17.61 -25.59 -8.25
C VAL A 36 -17.17 -24.75 -7.06
N ALA A 37 -17.53 -23.47 -7.05
CA ALA A 37 -17.23 -22.55 -5.97
C ALA A 37 -17.79 -23.11 -4.66
N GLN A 38 -16.94 -23.27 -3.66
CA GLN A 38 -17.37 -23.66 -2.32
C GLN A 38 -18.32 -22.57 -1.78
N PRO A 39 -19.46 -22.94 -1.16
CA PRO A 39 -20.35 -21.96 -0.56
C PRO A 39 -19.59 -21.16 0.49
N ALA A 40 -19.81 -19.84 0.47
CA ALA A 40 -19.23 -18.94 1.45
C ALA A 40 -19.52 -19.46 2.87
N PRO A 41 -18.55 -19.42 3.79
CA PRO A 41 -18.78 -19.83 5.16
C PRO A 41 -19.95 -19.02 5.73
N ALA A 42 -20.81 -19.71 6.48
CA ALA A 42 -21.95 -19.10 7.17
C ALA A 42 -21.49 -17.85 7.93
N ILE A 43 -22.31 -16.79 7.86
CA ILE A 43 -22.13 -15.55 8.60
C ILE A 43 -21.95 -15.91 10.07
N VAL A 44 -20.70 -15.87 10.54
CA VAL A 44 -20.41 -15.99 11.97
C VAL A 44 -20.92 -14.73 12.65
N PRO A 45 -21.68 -14.84 13.77
CA PRO A 45 -22.08 -13.66 14.52
C PRO A 45 -20.83 -12.88 14.93
N PHE A 46 -20.86 -11.57 14.70
CA PHE A 46 -19.80 -10.64 15.09
C PHE A 46 -19.55 -10.76 16.59
N VAL A 47 -18.42 -11.37 16.95
CA VAL A 47 -17.87 -11.25 18.29
C VAL A 47 -16.97 -10.03 18.24
N PRO A 48 -17.22 -8.97 19.03
CA PRO A 48 -16.30 -7.85 19.09
C PRO A 48 -14.91 -8.39 19.49
N ALA A 49 -13.89 -8.09 18.68
CA ALA A 49 -12.52 -8.55 18.89
C ALA A 49 -11.87 -7.99 20.16
N SER A 50 -12.56 -7.07 20.86
CA SER A 50 -12.16 -6.52 22.15
C SER A 50 -13.22 -6.77 23.22
N THR A 51 -12.75 -7.20 24.38
CA THR A 51 -13.50 -7.18 25.64
C THR A 51 -13.84 -5.73 26.04
N PRO A 52 -14.91 -5.50 26.81
CA PRO A 52 -15.23 -4.17 27.34
C PRO A 52 -14.06 -3.51 28.09
N GLU A 53 -13.24 -4.30 28.77
CA GLU A 53 -12.03 -3.84 29.46
C GLU A 53 -10.96 -3.36 28.48
N GLN A 54 -10.77 -4.07 27.36
CA GLN A 54 -9.87 -3.63 26.28
C GLN A 54 -10.38 -2.37 25.56
N GLU A 55 -11.70 -2.16 25.50
CA GLU A 55 -12.27 -0.90 25.01
C GLU A 55 -12.02 0.25 25.98
N GLN A 56 -12.11 0.02 27.29
CA GLN A 56 -11.77 1.04 28.30
C GLN A 56 -10.29 1.45 28.27
N LEU A 57 -9.39 0.51 27.98
CA LEU A 57 -7.96 0.79 27.78
C LEU A 57 -7.67 1.65 26.54
N ARG A 58 -8.65 1.88 25.67
CA ARG A 58 -8.50 2.81 24.55
C ARG A 58 -8.46 4.27 25.01
N PHE A 59 -8.76 4.57 26.27
CA PHE A 59 -8.72 5.93 26.81
C PHE A 59 -7.58 6.07 27.81
N VAL A 60 -6.61 6.93 27.49
CA VAL A 60 -5.49 7.21 28.39
C VAL A 60 -5.60 8.65 28.88
N PRO A 61 -5.66 8.92 30.20
CA PRO A 61 -5.67 10.29 30.70
C PRO A 61 -4.30 10.93 30.47
N ALA A 62 -4.12 11.60 29.33
CA ALA A 62 -2.91 12.32 29.00
C ALA A 62 -3.13 13.83 29.15
N ARG A 63 -2.75 14.39 30.32
CA ARG A 63 -2.86 15.82 30.65
C ARG A 63 -2.12 16.78 29.69
N ARG A 64 -1.31 16.24 28.77
CA ARG A 64 -0.43 17.00 27.88
C ARG A 64 -1.12 17.42 26.57
N TYR A 65 -2.14 16.71 26.13
CA TYR A 65 -2.77 16.93 24.83
C TYR A 65 -4.18 17.52 25.01
N GLY A 66 -4.65 18.27 24.02
CA GLY A 66 -6.01 18.79 24.02
C GLY A 66 -7.03 17.68 23.78
N GLY A 67 -8.25 17.88 24.26
CA GLY A 67 -9.38 16.96 24.09
C GLY A 67 -9.21 15.63 24.82
N GLN A 68 -10.00 14.64 24.42
CA GLN A 68 -9.86 13.26 24.86
C GLN A 68 -8.73 12.59 24.09
N VAL A 69 -8.01 11.67 24.75
CA VAL A 69 -6.99 10.85 24.10
C VAL A 69 -7.50 9.45 23.87
N HIS A 70 -7.49 9.05 22.59
CA HIS A 70 -7.94 7.77 22.09
C HIS A 70 -6.73 6.93 21.65
N LEU A 71 -6.77 5.63 21.89
CA LEU A 71 -5.81 4.66 21.36
C LEU A 71 -6.51 3.84 20.28
N LEU A 72 -5.93 3.84 19.08
CA LEU A 72 -6.40 3.05 17.96
C LEU A 72 -5.35 2.00 17.62
N PRO A 73 -5.49 0.77 18.15
CA PRO A 73 -4.54 -0.31 17.87
C PRO A 73 -4.63 -0.75 16.41
N ALA A 74 -3.54 -1.30 15.88
CA ALA A 74 -3.49 -1.80 14.51
C ALA A 74 -3.72 -3.31 14.52
N THR A 75 -4.96 -3.70 14.26
CA THR A 75 -5.45 -5.08 14.26
C THR A 75 -6.05 -5.40 12.89
N MET A 76 -6.43 -6.66 12.66
CA MET A 76 -7.06 -7.04 11.39
C MET A 76 -8.45 -6.41 11.22
N GLU A 77 -9.08 -6.03 12.32
CA GLU A 77 -10.41 -5.43 12.38
C GLU A 77 -10.38 -3.91 12.19
N THR A 78 -9.28 -3.28 12.60
CA THR A 78 -9.08 -1.82 12.56
C THR A 78 -8.22 -1.35 11.40
N THR A 79 -7.79 -2.27 10.53
CA THR A 79 -6.93 -1.94 9.38
C THR A 79 -7.47 -2.43 8.04
N GLN A 80 -7.08 -1.73 6.98
CA GLN A 80 -7.36 -2.08 5.60
C GLN A 80 -6.04 -2.25 4.85
N TRP A 81 -5.94 -3.26 3.98
CA TRP A 81 -4.76 -3.45 3.13
C TRP A 81 -5.04 -3.10 1.68
N GLY A 82 -4.32 -2.06 1.24
CA GLY A 82 -4.07 -1.76 -0.16
C GLY A 82 -5.21 -1.06 -0.87
N TRP A 83 -6.29 -0.74 -0.16
CA TRP A 83 -7.39 0.06 -0.64
C TRP A 83 -7.79 1.06 0.44
N PHE A 84 -8.31 2.19 0.00
CA PHE A 84 -9.05 3.10 0.86
C PHE A 84 -10.53 2.89 0.55
N ASN A 85 -11.25 2.17 1.42
CA ASN A 85 -12.69 1.95 1.26
C ASN A 85 -13.49 2.95 2.11
N ASN A 86 -14.14 3.91 1.46
CA ASN A 86 -14.96 4.92 2.14
C ASN A 86 -16.31 4.38 2.64
N ALA A 87 -16.75 3.21 2.16
CA ALA A 87 -17.98 2.56 2.61
C ALA A 87 -17.78 1.68 3.86
N GLN A 88 -16.54 1.50 4.32
CA GLN A 88 -16.28 0.76 5.55
C GLN A 88 -16.77 1.55 6.77
N PRO A 89 -17.51 0.91 7.70
CA PRO A 89 -17.90 1.56 8.94
C PRO A 89 -16.68 2.10 9.70
N PRO A 90 -16.81 3.27 10.34
CA PRO A 90 -15.73 3.81 11.16
C PRO A 90 -15.39 2.87 12.32
N VAL A 91 -14.10 2.74 12.60
CA VAL A 91 -13.60 1.94 13.73
C VAL A 91 -13.35 2.77 14.98
N LEU A 92 -13.46 4.10 14.85
CA LEU A 92 -13.34 5.08 15.93
C LEU A 92 -14.10 6.36 15.55
N HIS A 93 -14.80 6.94 16.52
CA HIS A 93 -15.41 8.26 16.43
C HIS A 93 -14.66 9.22 17.36
N VAL A 94 -14.36 10.43 16.89
CA VAL A 94 -13.68 11.46 17.70
C VAL A 94 -14.27 12.83 17.46
N ASN A 95 -14.09 13.72 18.44
CA ASN A 95 -14.45 15.13 18.29
C ASN A 95 -13.26 15.94 17.75
N SER A 96 -13.55 17.09 17.14
CA SER A 96 -12.51 18.06 16.80
C SER A 96 -11.72 18.48 18.05
N GLY A 97 -10.39 18.44 17.95
CA GLY A 97 -9.48 18.77 19.06
C GLY A 97 -9.01 17.57 19.88
N ASP A 98 -9.60 16.38 19.70
CA ASP A 98 -9.13 15.14 20.31
C ASP A 98 -7.74 14.72 19.79
N THR A 99 -7.08 13.85 20.54
CA THR A 99 -5.79 13.25 20.18
C THR A 99 -5.92 11.75 20.00
N ILE A 100 -5.36 11.22 18.92
CA ILE A 100 -5.35 9.78 18.66
C ILE A 100 -3.91 9.27 18.69
N VAL A 101 -3.68 8.23 19.48
CA VAL A 101 -2.49 7.40 19.45
C VAL A 101 -2.77 6.28 18.45
N PHE A 102 -2.25 6.45 17.23
CA PHE A 102 -2.34 5.42 16.18
C PHE A 102 -1.22 4.40 16.36
N GLU A 103 -1.59 3.14 16.37
CA GLU A 103 -0.68 2.08 15.96
C GLU A 103 -0.78 1.89 14.44
N THR A 104 0.32 1.42 13.84
CA THR A 104 0.37 1.12 12.41
C THR A 104 1.01 -0.24 12.18
N MET A 105 0.50 -0.96 11.18
CA MET A 105 1.18 -2.16 10.70
C MET A 105 2.24 -1.79 9.65
N MET A 106 3.27 -2.63 9.58
CA MET A 106 4.19 -2.68 8.45
C MET A 106 3.43 -3.10 7.17
N HIS A 107 4.03 -2.79 6.02
CA HIS A 107 3.48 -3.11 4.70
C HIS A 107 2.82 -4.50 4.62
N SER A 108 1.70 -4.55 3.89
CA SER A 108 0.95 -5.78 3.63
C SER A 108 0.52 -6.54 4.89
N HIS A 109 -0.08 -5.85 5.86
CA HIS A 109 -0.50 -6.43 7.16
C HIS A 109 0.66 -7.12 7.88
N ASN A 110 1.77 -6.41 8.09
CA ASN A 110 2.96 -6.95 8.75
C ASN A 110 3.62 -8.15 8.04
N GLN A 111 3.44 -8.32 6.74
CA GLN A 111 4.10 -9.41 6.00
C GLN A 111 5.51 -9.04 5.48
N VAL A 112 5.84 -7.75 5.44
CA VAL A 112 7.19 -7.28 5.05
C VAL A 112 8.05 -7.02 6.29
N VAL A 113 8.64 -8.07 6.85
CA VAL A 113 9.42 -8.04 8.11
C VAL A 113 10.82 -8.60 7.87
N PRO A 114 11.80 -8.35 8.76
CA PRO A 114 13.15 -8.88 8.58
C PRO A 114 13.12 -10.39 8.33
N GLY A 115 13.71 -10.81 7.21
CA GLY A 115 13.66 -12.18 6.71
C GLY A 115 12.72 -12.40 5.51
N THR A 116 11.75 -11.52 5.26
CA THR A 116 10.90 -11.61 4.05
C THR A 116 11.76 -11.37 2.81
N THR A 117 11.68 -12.25 1.81
CA THR A 117 12.46 -12.18 0.57
C THR A 117 11.83 -11.27 -0.47
N ILE A 118 12.58 -10.90 -1.50
CA ILE A 118 12.05 -10.03 -2.56
C ILE A 118 10.98 -10.74 -3.42
N GLU A 119 11.07 -12.05 -3.57
CA GLU A 119 10.10 -12.90 -4.27
C GLU A 119 8.78 -12.94 -3.52
N GLN A 120 8.83 -13.05 -2.18
CA GLN A 120 7.65 -12.99 -1.32
C GLN A 120 6.98 -11.60 -1.43
N ILE A 121 7.77 -10.52 -1.38
CA ILE A 121 7.25 -9.15 -1.55
C ILE A 121 6.63 -8.95 -2.94
N LYS A 122 7.27 -9.48 -3.99
CA LYS A 122 6.72 -9.46 -5.36
C LYS A 122 5.37 -10.17 -5.39
N LYS A 123 5.26 -11.36 -4.79
CA LYS A 123 4.01 -12.12 -4.72
C LYS A 123 2.89 -11.31 -4.05
N LEU A 124 3.18 -10.68 -2.90
CA LEU A 124 2.22 -9.80 -2.20
C LEU A 124 1.72 -8.63 -3.06
N ARG A 125 2.52 -8.17 -4.02
CA ARG A 125 2.16 -7.09 -4.96
C ARG A 125 1.36 -7.57 -6.16
N THR A 126 1.52 -8.82 -6.58
CA THR A 126 0.94 -9.34 -7.83
C THR A 126 -0.30 -10.21 -7.62
N ASP A 127 -0.48 -10.79 -6.44
CA ASP A 127 -1.61 -11.69 -6.14
C ASP A 127 -2.98 -11.00 -6.25
N PHE A 128 -3.04 -9.69 -6.02
CA PHE A 128 -4.26 -8.89 -6.07
C PHE A 128 -4.06 -7.66 -6.94
N PRO A 129 -4.35 -7.74 -8.25
CA PRO A 129 -4.23 -6.61 -9.16
C PRO A 129 -4.97 -5.37 -8.64
N GLY A 130 -4.31 -4.21 -8.69
CA GLY A 130 -4.84 -2.94 -8.19
C GLY A 130 -4.69 -2.71 -6.68
N ARG A 131 -4.43 -3.74 -5.87
CA ARG A 131 -4.20 -3.59 -4.43
C ARG A 131 -2.86 -2.88 -4.18
N GLY A 132 -2.88 -1.79 -3.43
CA GLY A 132 -1.69 -1.09 -2.94
C GLY A 132 -0.92 -1.89 -1.88
N PRO A 133 0.33 -1.51 -1.56
CA PRO A 133 1.15 -2.25 -0.61
C PRO A 133 0.93 -1.80 0.85
N HIS A 134 0.26 -0.67 1.06
CA HIS A 134 0.10 -0.05 2.37
C HIS A 134 -1.05 -0.66 3.17
N THR A 135 -0.83 -0.77 4.48
CA THR A 135 -1.90 -0.99 5.46
C THR A 135 -2.29 0.34 6.07
N LEU A 136 -3.59 0.59 6.15
CA LEU A 136 -4.18 1.83 6.67
C LEU A 136 -4.97 1.49 7.93
N THR A 137 -4.63 2.10 9.06
CA THR A 137 -5.42 2.00 10.30
C THR A 137 -6.56 3.01 10.26
N GLY A 138 -7.80 2.53 10.41
CA GLY A 138 -9.02 3.34 10.26
C GLY A 138 -10.14 2.57 9.55
N PRO A 139 -11.21 3.27 9.12
CA PRO A 139 -11.37 4.73 9.07
C PRO A 139 -11.79 5.34 10.41
N VAL A 140 -11.43 6.60 10.63
CA VAL A 140 -11.84 7.39 11.80
C VAL A 140 -12.91 8.40 11.37
N TYR A 141 -14.03 8.42 12.08
CA TYR A 141 -15.10 9.40 11.89
C TYR A 141 -14.85 10.63 12.76
N ILE A 142 -14.97 11.81 12.18
CA ILE A 142 -14.83 13.08 12.91
C ILE A 142 -16.24 13.66 13.08
N GLU A 143 -16.67 13.80 14.32
CA GLU A 143 -18.00 14.35 14.63
C GLU A 143 -18.14 15.78 14.10
N GLY A 144 -19.24 16.02 13.38
CA GLY A 144 -19.59 17.31 12.80
C GLY A 144 -18.77 17.74 11.56
N ALA A 145 -17.90 16.88 11.02
CA ALA A 145 -17.19 17.17 9.78
C ALA A 145 -18.09 16.94 8.55
N GLU A 146 -18.16 17.93 7.65
CA GLU A 146 -19.02 17.92 6.46
C GLU A 146 -18.22 18.04 5.14
N PRO A 147 -18.79 17.63 3.98
CA PRO A 147 -18.16 17.85 2.69
C PRO A 147 -17.82 19.33 2.45
N GLY A 148 -16.56 19.62 2.18
CA GLY A 148 -16.05 20.98 2.01
C GLY A 148 -15.19 21.46 3.18
N ASP A 149 -15.27 20.79 4.32
CA ASP A 149 -14.39 21.04 5.44
C ASP A 149 -12.94 20.59 5.17
N VAL A 150 -12.01 21.21 5.89
CA VAL A 150 -10.59 20.87 5.85
C VAL A 150 -10.16 20.24 7.16
N LEU A 151 -9.66 19.01 7.09
CA LEU A 151 -9.07 18.36 8.25
C LEU A 151 -7.64 18.85 8.49
N LYS A 152 -7.41 19.51 9.64
CA LYS A 152 -6.07 19.85 10.12
C LYS A 152 -5.53 18.75 11.04
N VAL A 153 -4.66 17.90 10.52
CA VAL A 153 -3.98 16.87 11.33
C VAL A 153 -2.62 17.39 11.81
N ARG A 154 -2.42 17.42 13.14
CA ARG A 154 -1.10 17.71 13.74
C ARG A 154 -0.46 16.41 14.23
N ILE A 155 0.66 16.03 13.61
CA ILE A 155 1.45 14.89 14.05
C ILE A 155 2.31 15.32 15.24
N ASN A 156 1.94 14.89 16.45
CA ASN A 156 2.65 15.26 17.68
C ASN A 156 3.97 14.49 17.86
N LYS A 157 3.94 13.18 17.60
CA LYS A 157 5.07 12.27 17.78
C LYS A 157 4.89 11.06 16.87
N ILE A 158 5.99 10.56 16.31
CA ILE A 158 6.06 9.24 15.68
C ILE A 158 7.08 8.43 16.45
N VAL A 159 6.70 7.23 16.87
CA VAL A 159 7.62 6.24 17.44
C VAL A 159 7.80 5.16 16.38
N PRO A 160 8.97 5.11 15.70
CA PRO A 160 9.21 4.07 14.70
C PRO A 160 9.38 2.71 15.38
N ARG A 161 9.17 1.63 14.61
CA ARG A 161 9.57 0.28 15.04
C ARG A 161 11.10 0.19 15.12
N ALA A 162 11.60 -0.88 15.72
CA ALA A 162 13.04 -1.15 15.82
C ALA A 162 13.73 -1.44 14.47
N TYR A 163 13.00 -1.44 13.36
CA TYR A 163 13.55 -1.64 12.02
C TYR A 163 12.76 -0.87 10.95
N GLY A 164 13.41 -0.62 9.82
CA GLY A 164 12.82 -0.14 8.58
C GLY A 164 13.16 -1.05 7.41
N THR A 165 12.40 -0.94 6.32
CA THR A 165 12.53 -1.78 5.13
C THR A 165 12.62 -0.89 3.90
N ASN A 166 13.58 -1.15 3.02
CA ASN A 166 13.65 -0.57 1.68
C ASN A 166 13.76 -1.69 0.65
N PHE A 167 12.98 -1.60 -0.42
CA PHE A 167 13.01 -2.59 -1.48
C PHE A 167 12.67 -1.96 -2.82
N ASN A 168 13.15 -2.58 -3.89
CA ASN A 168 12.66 -2.37 -5.24
C ASN A 168 12.17 -3.70 -5.78
N VAL A 169 10.90 -3.71 -6.19
CA VAL A 169 10.26 -4.92 -6.74
C VAL A 169 10.70 -5.06 -8.20
N PRO A 170 11.20 -6.23 -8.61
CA PRO A 170 11.81 -6.40 -9.92
C PRO A 170 10.82 -6.18 -11.07
N GLY A 171 11.28 -5.51 -12.12
CA GLY A 171 10.66 -5.44 -13.46
C GLY A 171 9.37 -4.62 -13.60
N MET A 172 8.56 -4.46 -12.55
CA MET A 172 7.18 -3.92 -12.69
C MET A 172 6.89 -2.64 -11.92
N PHE A 173 7.57 -2.37 -10.79
CA PHE A 173 7.21 -1.27 -9.91
C PHE A 173 8.40 -0.36 -9.61
N GLY A 174 8.11 0.90 -9.28
CA GLY A 174 9.12 1.92 -9.00
C GLY A 174 9.57 2.69 -10.26
N GLN A 175 10.44 3.67 -10.06
CA GLN A 175 10.85 4.61 -11.11
C GLN A 175 11.86 4.02 -12.11
N PHE A 176 12.63 2.99 -11.73
CA PHE A 176 13.75 2.46 -12.53
C PHE A 176 13.74 0.93 -12.67
N PRO A 177 12.63 0.31 -13.13
CA PRO A 177 12.52 -1.15 -13.21
C PRO A 177 13.57 -1.77 -14.15
N GLY A 178 13.94 -1.09 -15.23
CA GLY A 178 14.95 -1.57 -16.18
C GLY A 178 16.40 -1.50 -15.70
N LYS A 179 16.70 -0.72 -14.64
CA LYS A 179 18.06 -0.62 -14.06
C LYS A 179 18.29 -1.60 -12.90
N PHE A 180 17.22 -2.11 -12.31
CA PHE A 180 17.28 -3.06 -11.19
C PHE A 180 16.36 -4.26 -11.45
N PRO A 181 16.67 -5.08 -12.47
CA PRO A 181 15.79 -6.16 -12.91
C PRO A 181 15.68 -7.32 -11.92
N GLU A 182 16.67 -7.52 -11.03
CA GLU A 182 16.67 -8.61 -10.04
C GLU A 182 15.83 -8.28 -8.79
N GLY A 183 15.66 -6.98 -8.49
CA GLY A 183 15.03 -6.57 -7.24
C GLY A 183 15.94 -6.77 -6.03
N GLN A 184 15.62 -6.10 -4.92
CA GLN A 184 16.27 -6.36 -3.63
C GLN A 184 15.38 -5.88 -2.50
N VAL A 185 15.61 -6.43 -1.32
CA VAL A 185 15.06 -5.93 -0.07
C VAL A 185 16.18 -5.81 0.95
N LYS A 186 16.20 -4.69 1.68
CA LYS A 186 17.13 -4.40 2.76
C LYS A 186 16.36 -4.01 4.01
N TYR A 187 16.78 -4.60 5.12
CA TYR A 187 16.27 -4.28 6.45
C TYR A 187 17.33 -3.49 7.21
N PHE A 188 16.89 -2.40 7.85
CA PHE A 188 17.75 -1.53 8.64
C PHE A 188 17.25 -1.57 10.07
N TYR A 189 18.08 -2.00 11.01
CA TYR A 189 17.75 -1.92 12.42
C TYR A 189 17.99 -0.49 12.92
N LEU A 190 17.02 0.06 13.63
CA LEU A 190 17.04 1.43 14.12
C LEU A 190 17.48 1.44 15.58
N ASP A 191 18.56 2.17 15.85
CA ASP A 191 18.93 2.53 17.22
C ASP A 191 18.02 3.67 17.69
N LEU A 192 17.06 3.33 18.54
CA LEU A 192 16.08 4.27 19.06
C LEU A 192 16.60 5.10 20.25
N ALA A 193 17.73 4.70 20.87
CA ALA A 193 18.33 5.44 21.97
C ALA A 193 18.98 6.74 21.49
N PHE A 194 19.41 6.79 20.21
CA PHE A 194 20.07 7.94 19.59
C PHE A 194 19.15 8.80 18.71
N LEU A 195 17.84 8.68 18.86
CA LEU A 195 16.85 9.59 18.24
C LEU A 195 16.33 10.58 19.30
N PRO A 196 17.11 11.61 19.70
CA PRO A 196 16.64 12.59 20.66
C PRO A 196 15.41 13.30 20.09
N TRP A 197 14.29 13.16 20.80
CA TRP A 197 13.06 13.86 20.51
C TRP A 197 13.14 15.26 21.14
N ASP A 198 13.30 16.30 20.31
CA ASP A 198 13.18 17.69 20.74
C ASP A 198 11.78 18.23 20.37
N PRO A 199 10.93 18.59 21.35
CA PRO A 199 9.61 19.18 21.07
C PRO A 199 9.65 20.58 20.43
N ARG A 200 10.82 21.22 20.34
CA ARG A 200 10.99 22.58 19.77
C ARG A 200 11.69 22.60 18.40
N SER A 201 12.21 21.48 17.92
CA SER A 201 12.94 21.46 16.65
C SER A 201 11.96 21.44 15.47
N SER A 202 11.58 22.63 14.99
CA SER A 202 11.06 22.81 13.63
C SER A 202 12.16 22.71 12.57
N GLN A 203 13.42 22.55 12.98
CA GLN A 203 14.56 22.37 12.10
C GLN A 203 14.97 20.91 11.99
N SER A 204 15.11 20.49 10.75
CA SER A 204 15.45 19.14 10.28
C SER A 204 16.70 18.57 10.98
N SER A 205 16.48 17.61 11.88
CA SER A 205 17.44 16.53 12.08
C SER A 205 17.63 15.80 10.73
N PRO A 206 18.85 15.36 10.36
CA PRO A 206 19.09 14.60 9.12
C PRO A 206 18.33 13.26 9.06
N ARG A 207 17.66 12.84 10.14
CA ARG A 207 16.82 11.63 10.24
C ARG A 207 15.37 11.99 10.53
N SER A 208 14.60 12.35 9.50
CA SER A 208 13.17 12.66 9.62
C SER A 208 12.32 11.39 9.52
N THR A 209 11.49 11.08 10.52
CA THR A 209 10.43 10.07 10.40
C THR A 209 9.14 10.77 9.97
N ARG A 210 8.43 10.23 8.98
CA ARG A 210 7.16 10.77 8.47
C ARG A 210 6.17 9.62 8.26
N SER A 211 4.88 9.90 8.42
CA SER A 211 3.85 8.99 7.91
C SER A 211 3.80 9.12 6.39
N SER A 212 3.81 7.99 5.68
CA SER A 212 3.75 7.96 4.22
C SER A 212 2.30 7.98 3.68
N ALA A 213 1.32 7.65 4.52
CA ALA A 213 -0.08 7.56 4.13
C ALA A 213 -0.98 8.11 5.25
N CYS A 214 -1.52 9.31 5.01
CA CYS A 214 -2.58 9.91 5.81
C CYS A 214 -3.52 10.58 4.81
N SER A 215 -4.76 10.10 4.73
CA SER A 215 -5.74 10.57 3.75
C SER A 215 -7.13 10.62 4.37
N SER A 216 -7.91 11.63 4.00
CA SER A 216 -9.37 11.64 4.22
C SER A 216 -10.08 10.97 3.04
N GLY A 217 -11.22 10.36 3.31
CA GLY A 217 -12.08 9.76 2.30
C GLY A 217 -13.09 10.76 1.73
N PRO A 218 -13.59 10.54 0.51
CA PRO A 218 -14.81 11.22 0.05
C PRO A 218 -16.02 10.70 0.84
N CYS A 219 -16.91 11.61 1.27
CA CYS A 219 -18.15 11.27 1.97
C CYS A 219 -18.97 10.23 1.20
N ALA A 220 -19.23 9.09 1.82
CA ALA A 220 -20.10 8.04 1.28
C ALA A 220 -21.55 8.31 1.73
N GLY A 221 -22.20 9.36 1.20
CA GLY A 221 -23.57 9.71 1.56
C GLY A 221 -24.13 10.87 0.72
N ARG A 222 -25.47 11.01 0.70
CA ARG A 222 -26.13 12.22 0.16
C ARG A 222 -25.88 13.38 1.14
N CYS A 223 -25.49 14.50 0.57
CA CYS A 223 -25.31 15.79 1.24
C CYS A 223 -26.53 16.18 2.08
#